data_AF-A0A2E5DU25-F1
#
_entry.id   AF-A0A2E5DU25-F1
#
_cell.length_a   1.000
_cell.length_b   1.000
_cell.length_c   1.000
_cell.angle_alpha   90.00
_cell.angle_beta   90.00
_cell.angle_gamma   90.00
#
_symmetry.space_group_name_H-M   'P 1'
#
loop_
_entity.id
_entity.type
_entity.pdbx_description
1 polymer ?
#
loop_
_entity_poly.entity_id
_entity_poly.type
_entity_poly.pdbx_seq_one_letter_code
_entity_poly.pdbx_strand_id
1 'polypeptide(L)'
;MSIKNISAALLYALWLEFFYKFGATHDPANFIGSIPIYCAYLILLSLLIKILRLQNRIVIPLLLCGAIGLMAEWFLIGNAPWTTPEALQIGMFIFHAAYPVIGLIILPNKKHTPLFKKITALFAIFTLIASAGFIIPHPDLRFAWFIWIPLAPYFIAAGLMLSATIKR
;
A
#
# COMPACT_ATOMS: atom_id res chain seq x y z
N MET A 1 5.98 18.62 -0.37
CA MET A 1 5.04 17.79 0.41
C MET A 1 5.39 17.94 1.87
N SER A 2 4.41 17.89 2.78
CA SER A 2 4.68 18.00 4.22
C SER A 2 5.04 16.64 4.81
N ILE A 3 5.72 16.65 5.96
CA ILE A 3 6.03 15.44 6.75
C ILE A 3 4.74 14.65 7.03
N LYS A 4 3.65 15.34 7.36
CA LYS A 4 2.31 14.75 7.57
C LYS A 4 1.87 13.83 6.42
N ASN A 5 2.15 14.19 5.17
CA ASN A 5 1.73 13.43 4.00
C ASN A 5 2.54 12.13 3.87
N ILE A 6 3.84 12.21 4.13
CA ILE A 6 4.75 11.07 4.13
C ILE A 6 4.39 10.12 5.26
N SER A 7 4.14 10.65 6.48
CA SER A 7 3.69 9.85 7.62
C SER A 7 2.38 9.13 7.35
N ALA A 8 1.42 9.77 6.67
CA ALA A 8 0.18 9.10 6.29
C ALA A 8 0.43 7.98 5.28
N ALA A 9 1.22 8.22 4.23
CA ALA A 9 1.58 7.18 3.27
C ALA A 9 2.29 6.00 3.95
N LEU A 10 3.18 6.30 4.90
CA LEU A 10 3.89 5.30 5.70
C LEU A 10 2.93 4.49 6.56
N LEU A 11 1.95 5.12 7.22
CA LEU A 11 0.93 4.39 7.98
C LEU A 11 0.17 3.39 7.10
N TYR A 12 -0.21 3.80 5.89
CA TYR A 12 -0.84 2.86 4.94
C TYR A 12 0.12 1.78 4.46
N ALA A 13 1.42 2.03 4.28
CA ALA A 13 2.38 0.96 3.96
C ALA A 13 2.51 -0.04 5.12
N LEU A 14 2.77 0.48 6.32
CA LEU A 14 2.97 -0.31 7.53
C LEU A 14 1.72 -1.06 7.98
N TRP A 15 0.54 -0.60 7.60
CA TRP A 15 -0.70 -1.31 7.90
C TRP A 15 -0.76 -2.68 7.23
N LEU A 16 -0.40 -2.81 5.94
CA LEU A 16 -0.32 -4.12 5.28
C LEU A 16 0.80 -4.94 5.90
N GLU A 17 1.98 -4.33 6.06
CA GLU A 17 3.16 -5.01 6.57
C GLU A 17 3.00 -5.54 7.99
N PHE A 18 2.22 -4.85 8.82
CA PHE A 18 1.88 -5.33 10.15
C PHE A 18 1.14 -6.68 10.06
N PHE A 19 0.10 -6.78 9.23
CA PHE A 19 -0.62 -8.04 9.10
C PHE A 19 0.19 -9.10 8.35
N TYR A 20 0.88 -8.71 7.28
CA TYR A 20 1.64 -9.63 6.44
C TYR A 20 2.90 -10.16 7.15
N LYS A 21 3.79 -9.29 7.63
CA LYS A 21 5.02 -9.71 8.29
C LYS A 21 4.76 -10.14 9.72
N PHE A 22 4.16 -9.29 10.55
CA PHE A 22 3.97 -9.66 11.94
C PHE A 22 2.79 -10.62 12.13
N GLY A 23 1.62 -10.35 11.55
CA GLY A 23 0.45 -11.22 11.71
C GLY A 23 0.68 -12.63 11.16
N ALA A 24 1.27 -12.76 9.97
CA ALA A 24 1.47 -14.06 9.35
C ALA A 24 2.65 -14.84 9.97
N THR A 25 3.78 -14.19 10.28
CA THR A 25 5.00 -14.89 10.73
C THR A 25 5.27 -14.79 12.24
N HIS A 26 4.55 -13.94 12.96
CA HIS A 26 4.77 -13.63 14.38
C HIS A 26 6.18 -13.08 14.68
N ASP A 27 6.87 -12.56 13.66
CA ASP A 27 8.21 -11.99 13.81
C ASP A 27 8.14 -10.44 13.81
N PRO A 28 8.25 -9.80 14.98
CA PRO A 28 8.26 -8.34 15.06
C PRO A 28 9.51 -7.72 14.42
N ALA A 29 10.64 -8.44 14.36
CA ALA A 29 11.87 -7.91 13.77
C ALA A 29 11.73 -7.70 12.26
N ASN A 30 11.06 -8.61 11.56
CA ASN A 30 10.77 -8.48 10.13
C ASN A 30 9.89 -7.25 9.84
N PHE A 31 8.87 -7.00 10.67
CA PHE A 31 8.03 -5.81 10.58
C PHE A 31 8.84 -4.53 10.84
N ILE A 32 9.57 -4.46 11.95
CA ILE A 32 10.37 -3.29 12.32
C ILE A 32 11.43 -2.98 11.26
N GLY A 33 12.10 -4.01 10.72
CA GLY A 33 13.10 -3.88 9.67
C GLY A 33 12.56 -3.29 8.36
N SER A 34 11.25 -3.41 8.10
CA SER A 34 10.61 -2.82 6.91
C SER A 34 10.43 -1.30 7.01
N ILE A 35 10.32 -0.75 8.21
CA ILE A 35 10.04 0.67 8.45
C ILE A 35 11.06 1.60 7.77
N PRO A 36 12.40 1.45 7.97
CA PRO A 36 13.36 2.33 7.32
C PRO A 36 13.33 2.23 5.79
N ILE A 37 13.02 1.06 5.24
CA ILE A 37 12.90 0.83 3.79
C ILE A 37 11.72 1.64 3.23
N TYR A 38 10.54 1.52 3.83
CA TYR A 38 9.36 2.30 3.40
C TYR A 38 9.52 3.80 3.61
N CYS A 39 10.20 4.23 4.67
CA CYS A 39 10.56 5.63 4.88
C CYS A 39 11.41 6.16 3.73
N ALA A 40 12.53 5.49 3.40
CA ALA A 40 13.41 5.89 2.32
C ALA A 40 12.67 5.89 0.96
N TYR A 41 11.89 4.84 0.71
CA TYR A 41 11.09 4.69 -0.50
C TYR A 41 10.08 5.82 -0.69
N LEU A 42 9.33 6.18 0.36
CA LEU A 42 8.35 7.26 0.32
C LEU A 42 8.98 8.64 0.17
N ILE A 43 10.16 8.87 0.75
CA ILE A 43 10.93 10.10 0.53
C ILE A 43 11.26 10.23 -0.97
N LEU A 44 11.83 9.18 -1.57
CA LEU A 44 12.18 9.16 -3.00
C LEU A 44 10.95 9.38 -3.89
N LEU A 45 9.85 8.65 -3.66
CA LEU A 45 8.61 8.84 -4.41
C LEU A 45 8.03 10.25 -4.24
N SER A 46 8.12 10.83 -3.05
CA SER A 46 7.64 12.20 -2.80
C SER A 46 8.43 13.23 -3.60
N LEU A 47 9.75 13.05 -3.73
CA LEU A 47 10.62 13.89 -4.55
C LEU A 47 10.28 13.71 -6.03
N LEU A 48 10.10 12.47 -6.49
CA LEU A 48 9.76 12.16 -7.88
C LEU A 48 8.42 12.79 -8.28
N ILE A 49 7.36 12.59 -7.49
CA ILE A 49 6.04 13.19 -7.74
C ILE A 49 6.14 14.73 -7.77
N LYS A 50 6.98 15.31 -6.91
CA LYS A 50 7.20 16.76 -6.86
C LYS A 50 7.91 17.27 -8.11
N ILE A 51 9.02 16.64 -8.50
CA ILE A 51 9.85 17.01 -9.66
C ILE A 51 9.03 16.93 -10.95
N LEU A 52 8.29 15.83 -11.13
CA LEU A 52 7.44 15.61 -12.29
C LEU A 52 6.11 16.40 -12.26
N ARG A 53 5.88 17.20 -11.22
CA ARG A 53 4.67 18.03 -11.05
C ARG A 53 3.36 17.24 -11.14
N LEU A 54 3.33 16.05 -10.56
CA LEU A 54 2.19 15.13 -10.66
C LEU A 54 1.18 15.26 -9.50
N GLN A 55 1.28 16.30 -8.67
CA GLN A 55 0.51 16.42 -7.41
C GLN A 55 -1.01 16.51 -7.61
N ASN A 56 -1.48 16.82 -8.82
CA ASN A 56 -2.89 16.95 -9.16
C ASN A 56 -3.40 15.82 -10.09
N ARG A 57 -2.57 14.81 -10.35
CA ARG A 57 -2.91 13.64 -11.19
C ARG A 57 -3.01 12.42 -10.29
N ILE A 58 -3.99 11.55 -10.53
CA ILE A 58 -4.13 10.28 -9.80
C ILE A 58 -3.52 9.13 -10.60
N VAL A 59 -3.97 8.97 -11.86
CA VAL A 59 -3.64 7.80 -12.69
C VAL A 59 -2.15 7.66 -12.94
N ILE A 60 -1.47 8.75 -13.34
CA ILE A 60 -0.03 8.69 -13.66
C ILE A 60 0.78 8.28 -12.42
N PRO A 61 0.63 8.92 -11.24
CA PRO A 61 1.29 8.47 -10.02
C PRO A 61 0.94 7.05 -9.58
N LEU A 62 -0.32 6.62 -9.76
CA LEU A 62 -0.73 5.25 -9.45
C LEU A 62 0.10 4.24 -10.26
N LEU A 63 0.19 4.43 -11.57
CA LEU A 63 0.96 3.57 -12.47
C LEU A 63 2.46 3.65 -12.18
N LEU A 64 2.99 4.87 -11.99
CA LEU A 64 4.40 5.10 -11.73
C LEU A 64 4.86 4.45 -10.42
N CYS A 65 4.13 4.68 -9.32
CA CYS A 65 4.45 4.11 -8.01
C CYS A 65 4.32 2.59 -8.00
N GLY A 66 3.29 2.04 -8.67
CA GLY A 66 3.13 0.60 -8.82
C GLY A 66 4.28 -0.04 -9.61
N ALA A 67 4.68 0.58 -10.72
CA ALA A 67 5.79 0.08 -11.54
C ALA A 67 7.13 0.13 -10.81
N ILE A 68 7.44 1.25 -10.15
CA ILE A 68 8.67 1.38 -9.34
C ILE A 68 8.65 0.36 -8.19
N GLY A 69 7.49 0.16 -7.57
CA GLY A 69 7.34 -0.83 -6.50
C GLY A 69 7.59 -2.25 -6.99
N LEU A 70 7.01 -2.63 -8.13
CA LEU A 70 7.32 -3.92 -8.76
C LEU A 70 8.81 -4.07 -9.08
N MET A 71 9.46 -3.03 -9.59
CA MET A 71 10.91 -3.10 -9.83
C MET A 71 11.68 -3.33 -8.52
N ALA A 72 11.29 -2.69 -7.42
CA ALA A 72 11.89 -2.94 -6.11
C ALA A 72 11.65 -4.39 -5.66
N GLU A 73 10.43 -4.91 -5.81
CA GLU A 73 10.10 -6.31 -5.51
C GLU A 73 10.95 -7.28 -6.34
N TRP A 74 11.11 -7.02 -7.63
CA TRP A 74 11.83 -7.92 -8.54
C TRP A 74 13.34 -7.90 -8.30
N PHE A 75 13.93 -6.72 -8.17
CA PHE A 75 15.38 -6.56 -8.20
C PHE A 75 16.02 -6.41 -6.82
N LEU A 76 15.28 -5.95 -5.81
CA LEU A 76 15.79 -5.78 -4.44
C LEU A 76 15.33 -6.90 -3.51
N ILE A 77 14.08 -7.36 -3.67
CA ILE A 77 13.49 -8.39 -2.80
C ILE A 77 13.62 -9.79 -3.43
N GLY A 78 13.59 -9.89 -4.76
CA GLY A 78 13.70 -11.15 -5.49
C GLY A 78 12.36 -11.82 -5.81
N ASN A 79 11.25 -11.10 -5.69
CA ASN A 79 9.88 -11.59 -5.98
C ASN A 79 9.51 -11.48 -7.48
N ALA A 80 10.51 -11.60 -8.36
CA ALA A 80 10.29 -11.50 -9.79
C ALA A 80 9.53 -12.73 -10.32
N PRO A 81 8.69 -12.59 -11.38
CA PRO A 81 7.90 -13.71 -11.89
C PRO A 81 8.75 -14.86 -12.46
N TRP A 82 10.00 -14.60 -12.82
CA TRP A 82 10.94 -15.63 -13.30
C TRP A 82 11.70 -16.34 -12.16
N THR A 83 11.75 -15.76 -10.96
CA THR A 83 12.36 -16.39 -9.77
C THR A 83 11.32 -16.99 -8.84
N THR A 84 10.15 -16.34 -8.72
CA THR A 84 9.06 -16.66 -7.79
C THR A 84 7.72 -16.58 -8.54
N PRO A 85 7.39 -17.55 -9.42
CA PRO A 85 6.19 -17.52 -10.26
C PRO A 85 4.87 -17.45 -9.47
N GLU A 86 4.86 -17.97 -8.25
CA GLU A 86 3.74 -17.97 -7.31
C GLU A 86 3.47 -16.61 -6.67
N ALA A 87 4.41 -15.66 -6.76
CA ALA A 87 4.24 -14.33 -6.19
C ALA A 87 3.14 -13.55 -6.94
N LEU A 88 2.19 -13.01 -6.18
CA LEU A 88 1.04 -12.28 -6.72
C LEU A 88 1.46 -10.88 -7.21
N GLN A 89 1.95 -10.81 -8.45
CA GLN A 89 2.46 -9.59 -9.08
C GLN A 89 1.46 -8.44 -9.06
N ILE A 90 0.18 -8.72 -9.36
CA ILE A 90 -0.87 -7.71 -9.33
C ILE A 90 -1.11 -7.14 -7.92
N GLY A 91 -0.95 -7.97 -6.89
CA GLY A 91 -1.08 -7.57 -5.50
C GLY A 91 0.04 -6.62 -5.09
N MET A 92 1.29 -6.99 -5.40
CA MET A 92 2.46 -6.15 -5.15
C MET A 92 2.36 -4.80 -5.87
N PHE A 93 1.95 -4.82 -7.15
CA PHE A 93 1.73 -3.60 -7.91
C PHE A 93 0.70 -2.69 -7.24
N ILE A 94 -0.47 -3.22 -6.90
CA ILE A 94 -1.57 -2.44 -6.34
C ILE A 94 -1.22 -1.88 -4.96
N PHE A 95 -0.56 -2.67 -4.14
CA PHE A 95 -0.05 -2.21 -2.85
C PHE A 95 0.89 -1.02 -3.05
N HIS A 96 1.96 -1.18 -3.84
CA HIS A 96 2.94 -0.12 -4.09
C HIS A 96 2.39 1.08 -4.85
N ALA A 97 1.33 0.90 -5.62
CA ALA A 97 0.62 1.99 -6.29
C ALA A 97 -0.22 2.82 -5.30
N ALA A 98 -0.92 2.17 -4.38
CA ALA A 98 -2.01 2.79 -3.64
C ALA A 98 -1.54 3.61 -2.43
N TYR A 99 -0.69 3.09 -1.54
CA TYR A 99 -0.32 3.82 -0.32
C TYR A 99 0.41 5.15 -0.59
N PRO A 100 1.29 5.30 -1.61
CA PRO A 100 1.91 6.57 -1.90
C PRO A 100 0.87 7.57 -2.42
N VAL A 101 -0.04 7.14 -3.31
CA VAL A 101 -1.06 8.04 -3.87
C VAL A 101 -2.05 8.51 -2.80
N ILE A 102 -2.43 7.63 -1.87
CA ILE A 102 -3.32 7.99 -0.75
C ILE A 102 -2.69 9.12 0.08
N GLY A 103 -1.45 8.94 0.56
CA GLY A 103 -0.82 9.91 1.45
C GLY A 103 -0.24 11.13 0.75
N LEU A 104 0.36 10.97 -0.43
CA LEU A 104 1.10 12.03 -1.13
C LEU A 104 0.23 12.86 -2.09
N ILE A 105 -0.91 12.34 -2.55
CA ILE A 105 -1.76 13.02 -3.55
C ILE A 105 -3.19 13.25 -3.06
N ILE A 106 -3.84 12.24 -2.50
CA ILE A 106 -5.24 12.35 -2.08
C ILE A 106 -5.38 13.16 -0.80
N LEU A 107 -4.65 12.78 0.25
CA LEU A 107 -4.69 13.47 1.54
C LEU A 107 -4.41 14.99 1.44
N PRO A 108 -3.40 15.46 0.68
CA PRO A 108 -3.07 16.89 0.67
C PRO A 108 -4.05 17.74 -0.14
N ASN A 109 -4.86 17.11 -0.99
CA ASN A 109 -5.72 17.81 -1.92
C ASN A 109 -7.17 17.86 -1.42
N LYS A 110 -7.64 19.05 -1.03
CA LYS A 110 -8.99 19.26 -0.49
C LYS A 110 -10.09 18.74 -1.40
N LYS A 111 -9.89 18.76 -2.73
CA LYS A 111 -10.84 18.25 -3.73
C LYS A 111 -11.09 16.73 -3.59
N HIS A 112 -10.17 16.01 -2.96
CA HIS A 112 -10.24 14.57 -2.75
C HIS A 112 -10.59 14.18 -1.31
N THR A 113 -10.94 15.13 -0.43
CA THR A 113 -11.33 14.85 0.96
C THR A 113 -12.43 13.77 1.10
N PRO A 114 -13.51 13.78 0.31
CA PRO A 114 -14.53 12.73 0.40
C PRO A 114 -13.99 11.34 0.03
N LEU A 115 -13.11 11.28 -0.97
CA LEU A 115 -12.44 10.04 -1.38
C LEU A 115 -11.50 9.54 -0.27
N PHE A 116 -10.71 10.44 0.32
CA PHE A 116 -9.85 10.12 1.45
C PHE A 116 -10.65 9.51 2.61
N LYS A 117 -11.74 10.15 3.03
CA LYS A 117 -12.62 9.63 4.10
C LYS A 117 -13.15 8.23 3.81
N LYS A 118 -13.57 7.96 2.57
CA LYS A 118 -14.02 6.63 2.13
C LYS A 118 -12.92 5.58 2.22
N ILE A 119 -11.71 5.91 1.75
CA ILE A 119 -10.54 5.02 1.83
C ILE A 119 -10.16 4.78 3.29
N THR A 120 -10.09 5.81 4.13
CA THR A 120 -9.77 5.63 5.55
C THR A 120 -10.80 4.77 6.27
N ALA A 121 -12.10 4.99 6.02
CA ALA A 121 -13.16 4.16 6.60
C ALA A 121 -13.06 2.71 6.16
N LEU A 122 -12.75 2.47 4.88
CA LEU A 122 -12.49 1.13 4.34
C LEU A 122 -11.35 0.45 5.09
N PHE A 123 -10.20 1.11 5.25
CA PHE A 123 -9.06 0.55 6.00
C PHE A 123 -9.40 0.29 7.47
N ALA A 124 -10.20 1.14 8.12
CA ALA A 124 -10.65 0.91 9.48
C ALA A 124 -11.52 -0.36 9.59
N ILE A 125 -12.47 -0.55 8.66
CA ILE A 125 -13.29 -1.77 8.60
C ILE A 125 -12.40 -3.00 8.39
N PHE A 126 -11.50 -2.95 7.41
CA PHE A 126 -10.60 -4.07 7.13
C PHE A 126 -9.59 -4.33 8.25
N THR A 127 -9.28 -3.36 9.12
CA THR A 127 -8.46 -3.58 10.33
C THR A 127 -9.16 -4.52 11.29
N LEU A 128 -10.46 -4.35 11.49
CA LEU A 128 -11.26 -5.22 12.35
C LEU A 128 -11.36 -6.63 11.78
N ILE A 129 -11.61 -6.74 10.48
CA ILE A 129 -11.71 -8.04 9.78
C ILE A 129 -10.34 -8.75 9.78
N ALA A 130 -9.26 -8.04 9.46
CA ALA A 130 -7.91 -8.61 9.46
C ALA A 130 -7.50 -9.12 10.84
N SER A 131 -7.85 -8.40 11.91
CA SER A 131 -7.56 -8.81 13.29
C SER A 131 -8.22 -10.14 13.69
N ALA A 132 -9.32 -10.55 13.05
CA ALA A 132 -9.91 -11.88 13.29
C ALA A 132 -8.95 -13.02 12.93
N GLY A 133 -7.95 -12.76 12.06
CA GLY A 133 -6.91 -13.73 11.69
C GLY A 133 -6.10 -14.25 12.86
N PHE A 134 -5.96 -13.47 13.94
CA PHE A 134 -5.22 -13.90 15.14
C PHE A 134 -5.91 -15.04 15.90
N ILE A 135 -7.20 -15.27 15.67
CA ILE A 135 -7.98 -16.33 16.32
C ILE A 135 -7.92 -17.63 15.50
N ILE A 136 -7.45 -17.58 14.25
CA ILE A 136 -7.39 -18.74 13.35
C ILE A 136 -6.27 -19.69 13.82
N PRO A 137 -6.60 -20.94 14.22
CA PRO A 137 -5.60 -21.88 14.75
C PRO A 137 -4.77 -22.54 13.65
N HIS A 138 -5.33 -22.69 12.45
CA HIS A 138 -4.67 -23.35 11.33
C HIS A 138 -3.64 -22.40 10.67
N PRO A 139 -2.34 -22.74 10.63
CA PRO A 139 -1.29 -21.82 10.20
C PRO A 139 -1.46 -21.37 8.74
N ASP A 140 -1.80 -22.28 7.82
CA ASP A 140 -1.96 -21.93 6.40
C ASP A 140 -3.17 -21.04 6.14
N LEU A 141 -4.30 -21.30 6.80
CA LEU A 141 -5.50 -20.45 6.70
C LEU A 141 -5.23 -19.07 7.29
N ARG A 142 -4.50 -19.00 8.40
CA ARG A 142 -4.08 -17.75 9.02
C ARG A 142 -3.13 -16.96 8.11
N PHE A 143 -2.17 -17.62 7.50
CA PHE A 143 -1.26 -17.02 6.52
C PHE A 143 -2.04 -16.46 5.32
N ALA A 144 -2.93 -17.25 4.73
CA ALA A 144 -3.80 -16.80 3.65
C ALA A 144 -4.68 -15.62 4.07
N TRP A 145 -5.25 -15.65 5.28
CA TRP A 145 -6.06 -14.56 5.84
C TRP A 145 -5.28 -13.25 5.92
N PHE A 146 -4.07 -13.29 6.49
CA PHE A 146 -3.21 -12.11 6.66
C PHE A 146 -2.57 -11.61 5.36
N ILE A 147 -2.73 -12.32 4.25
CA ILE A 147 -2.41 -11.83 2.91
C ILE A 147 -3.64 -11.20 2.28
N TRP A 148 -4.70 -11.98 2.09
CA TRP A 148 -5.80 -11.59 1.22
C TRP A 148 -6.70 -10.51 1.82
N ILE A 149 -7.03 -10.62 3.12
CA ILE A 149 -7.90 -9.65 3.78
C ILE A 149 -7.23 -8.27 3.87
N PRO A 150 -5.97 -8.15 4.32
CA PRO A 150 -5.26 -6.88 4.28
C PRO A 150 -5.00 -6.35 2.86
N LEU A 151 -4.84 -7.21 1.85
CA LEU A 151 -4.60 -6.72 0.50
C LEU A 151 -5.87 -6.13 -0.17
N ALA A 152 -7.05 -6.66 0.13
CA ALA A 152 -8.33 -6.25 -0.43
C ALA A 152 -8.63 -4.74 -0.39
N PRO A 153 -8.43 -3.98 0.71
CA PRO A 153 -8.69 -2.56 0.74
C PRO A 153 -7.80 -1.75 -0.22
N TYR A 154 -6.61 -2.24 -0.60
CA TYR A 154 -5.79 -1.57 -1.62
C TYR A 154 -6.39 -1.71 -3.01
N PHE A 155 -6.92 -2.89 -3.37
CA PHE A 155 -7.65 -3.09 -4.63
C PHE A 155 -8.86 -2.17 -4.72
N ILE A 156 -9.68 -2.13 -3.66
CA ILE A 156 -10.87 -1.29 -3.61
C ILE A 156 -10.48 0.19 -3.65
N ALA A 157 -9.46 0.60 -2.89
CA ALA A 157 -8.95 1.98 -2.92
C ALA A 157 -8.46 2.37 -4.32
N ALA A 158 -7.70 1.51 -5.01
CA ALA A 158 -7.26 1.75 -6.39
C ALA A 158 -8.45 1.93 -7.35
N GLY A 159 -9.46 1.06 -7.26
CA GLY A 159 -10.70 1.20 -8.05
C GLY A 159 -11.43 2.52 -7.78
N LEU A 160 -11.54 2.93 -6.51
CA LEU A 160 -12.14 4.22 -6.13
C LEU A 160 -11.33 5.41 -6.67
N MET A 161 -10.00 5.34 -6.63
CA MET A 161 -9.09 6.36 -7.16
C MET A 161 -9.25 6.53 -8.68
N LEU A 162 -9.31 5.43 -9.42
CA LEU A 162 -9.55 5.45 -10.87
C LEU A 162 -10.95 6.02 -11.18
N SER A 163 -11.98 5.54 -10.49
CA SER A 163 -13.37 6.01 -10.68
C SER A 163 -13.54 7.50 -10.40
N ALA A 164 -12.81 8.04 -9.42
CA ALA A 164 -12.83 9.47 -9.10
C ALA A 164 -12.18 10.35 -10.17
N THR A 165 -11.39 9.76 -11.07
CA THR A 165 -10.76 10.47 -12.18
C THR A 165 -11.69 10.56 -13.39
N ILE A 166 -12.54 9.56 -13.63
CA ILE A 166 -13.48 9.51 -14.76
C ILE A 166 -14.67 10.46 -14.57
N LYS A 167 -15.12 10.66 -13.34
CA LYS A 167 -16.29 11.51 -13.01
C LYS A 167 -16.00 13.03 -13.03
N ARG A 168 -14.93 13.47 -13.68
CA ARG A 168 -14.48 14.87 -13.77
C ARG A 168 -14.29 15.27 -15.21
#